data_AF-A0A023HT73-F1
#
_entry.id   AF-A0A023HT73-F1
#
_cell.length_a   1.000
_cell.length_b   1.000
_cell.length_c   1.000
_cell.angle_alpha   90.00
_cell.angle_beta   90.00
_cell.angle_gamma   90.00
#
_symmetry.space_group_name_H-M   'P 1'
#
loop_
_entity.id
_entity.type
_entity.pdbx_description
1 polymer ?
#
loop_
_entity_poly.entity_id
_entity_poly.type
_entity_poly.pdbx_seq_one_letter_code
_entity_poly.pdbx_strand_id
1 'polypeptide(L)'
;RASAATGEVKGSYLNVTAATMEEVYKRAEYAKQIGSIIIMIDLVMGYTAIQSIALWARENDMLLHLHRAGNSTYARQKNHGINFRVICKWMRMSGVDHIHAGTVVGKLEGDPLMIKGFYDILRETVLDVNLPYGIFFEMDWASLRRCMPVASGGIHCGQMHQLIHYLGDDVVLQFGGGTIGHPDGIQAGATANRVALESMVLARNEGAEYFNEQVGPQILRDAAKSCGPLQTALDLWKDITFDYTSTDTADFAETPTAN
;
A
#
# COMPACT_ATOMS: atom_id res chain seq x y z
N ARG A 1 15.30 -3.70 -20.04
CA ARG A 1 16.46 -2.85 -19.64
C ARG A 1 16.78 -2.98 -18.15
N ALA A 2 15.95 -2.45 -17.24
CA ALA A 2 16.24 -2.50 -15.79
C ALA A 2 16.46 -3.92 -15.24
N SER A 3 15.64 -4.90 -15.66
CA SER A 3 15.84 -6.30 -15.27
C SER A 3 17.22 -6.83 -15.69
N ALA A 4 17.62 -6.65 -16.95
CA ALA A 4 18.95 -7.06 -17.43
C ALA A 4 20.12 -6.37 -16.68
N ALA A 5 19.92 -5.13 -16.21
CA ALA A 5 20.95 -4.39 -15.47
C ALA A 5 21.06 -4.81 -13.99
N THR A 6 20.05 -5.49 -13.44
CA THR A 6 19.97 -5.80 -11.99
C THR A 6 19.90 -7.29 -11.69
N GLY A 7 19.57 -8.13 -12.67
CA GLY A 7 19.30 -9.56 -12.44
C GLY A 7 17.98 -9.84 -11.73
N GLU A 8 17.16 -8.82 -11.46
CA GLU A 8 15.87 -8.96 -10.78
C GLU A 8 14.70 -8.85 -11.78
N VAL A 9 13.58 -9.51 -11.48
CA VAL A 9 12.31 -9.28 -12.19
C VAL A 9 11.85 -7.85 -11.93
N LYS A 10 11.42 -7.14 -12.99
CA LYS A 10 10.91 -5.76 -12.91
C LYS A 10 9.58 -5.65 -13.64
N GLY A 11 8.73 -4.72 -13.22
CA GLY A 11 7.45 -4.42 -13.85
C GLY A 11 7.02 -2.97 -13.62
N SER A 12 6.05 -2.51 -14.39
CA SER A 12 5.35 -1.23 -14.20
C SER A 12 3.88 -1.47 -14.53
N TYR A 13 2.98 -0.91 -13.73
CA TYR A 13 1.56 -1.23 -13.83
C TYR A 13 0.97 -0.49 -15.03
N LEU A 14 0.80 -1.19 -16.16
CA LEU A 14 0.22 -0.59 -17.36
C LEU A 14 -1.27 -0.40 -17.14
N ASN A 15 -1.75 0.84 -17.18
CA ASN A 15 -3.15 1.14 -16.92
C ASN A 15 -4.03 0.76 -18.12
N VAL A 16 -4.93 -0.21 -17.91
CA VAL A 16 -5.86 -0.70 -18.94
C VAL A 16 -7.27 -0.13 -18.79
N THR A 17 -7.52 0.73 -17.78
CA THR A 17 -8.79 1.46 -17.62
C THR A 17 -9.19 2.15 -18.92
N ALA A 18 -10.38 1.85 -19.43
CA ALA A 18 -10.93 2.44 -20.64
C ALA A 18 -12.45 2.62 -20.52
N ALA A 19 -13.04 3.33 -21.48
CA ALA A 19 -14.47 3.67 -21.47
C ALA A 19 -15.39 2.46 -21.73
N THR A 20 -14.93 1.46 -22.48
CA THR A 20 -15.71 0.26 -22.79
C THR A 20 -14.88 -1.00 -22.53
N MET A 21 -15.55 -2.13 -22.28
CA MET A 21 -14.87 -3.39 -21.98
C MET A 21 -14.05 -3.92 -23.16
N GLU A 22 -14.47 -3.66 -24.40
CA GLU A 22 -13.72 -4.06 -25.59
C GLU A 22 -12.35 -3.37 -25.62
N GLU A 23 -12.30 -2.10 -25.21
CA GLU A 23 -11.06 -1.34 -25.16
C GLU A 23 -10.20 -1.73 -23.95
N VAL A 24 -10.81 -2.07 -22.81
CA VAL A 24 -10.09 -2.67 -21.65
C VAL A 24 -9.39 -3.96 -22.08
N TYR A 25 -10.11 -4.88 -22.72
CA TYR A 25 -9.54 -6.15 -23.17
C TYR A 25 -8.45 -5.94 -24.22
N LYS A 26 -8.65 -5.04 -25.19
CA LYS A 26 -7.62 -4.73 -26.19
C LYS A 26 -6.30 -4.29 -25.54
N ARG A 27 -6.38 -3.44 -24.51
CA ARG A 27 -5.19 -2.97 -23.76
C ARG A 27 -4.57 -4.06 -22.92
N ALA A 28 -5.38 -4.88 -22.25
CA ALA A 28 -4.92 -6.00 -21.44
C ALA A 28 -4.23 -7.08 -22.28
N GLU A 29 -4.81 -7.45 -23.42
CA GLU A 29 -4.20 -8.38 -24.38
C GLU A 29 -2.89 -7.83 -24.95
N TYR A 30 -2.83 -6.53 -25.25
CA TYR A 30 -1.58 -5.91 -25.67
C TYR A 30 -0.51 -5.99 -24.58
N ALA A 31 -0.87 -5.72 -23.31
CA ALA A 31 0.05 -5.83 -22.18
C ALA A 31 0.58 -7.27 -22.00
N LYS A 32 -0.28 -8.27 -22.18
CA LYS A 32 0.11 -9.69 -22.23
C LYS A 32 1.05 -9.97 -23.39
N GLN A 33 0.72 -9.52 -24.61
CA GLN A 33 1.48 -9.78 -25.83
C GLN A 33 2.93 -9.25 -25.73
N ILE A 34 3.14 -8.12 -25.06
CA ILE A 34 4.48 -7.56 -24.84
C ILE A 34 5.19 -8.16 -23.61
N GLY A 35 4.58 -9.11 -22.91
CA GLY A 35 5.15 -9.83 -21.77
C GLY A 35 5.19 -9.02 -20.46
N SER A 36 4.25 -8.08 -20.25
CA SER A 36 4.13 -7.42 -18.94
C SER A 36 3.74 -8.44 -17.86
N ILE A 37 4.29 -8.29 -16.66
CA ILE A 37 3.95 -9.13 -15.50
C ILE A 37 2.71 -8.63 -14.75
N ILE A 38 2.32 -7.37 -15.00
CA ILE A 38 1.29 -6.67 -14.22
C ILE A 38 0.58 -5.58 -15.04
N ILE A 39 -0.71 -5.43 -14.81
CA ILE A 39 -1.55 -4.32 -15.28
C ILE A 39 -2.22 -3.63 -14.09
N MET A 40 -2.76 -2.43 -14.33
CA MET A 40 -3.63 -1.77 -13.36
C MET A 40 -4.98 -1.35 -13.93
N ILE A 41 -5.95 -1.26 -13.03
CA ILE A 41 -7.30 -0.77 -13.27
C ILE A 41 -7.70 0.24 -12.20
N ASP A 42 -8.69 1.07 -12.50
CA ASP A 42 -9.26 2.02 -11.57
C ASP A 42 -10.65 1.57 -11.10
N LEU A 43 -10.94 1.78 -9.81
CA LEU A 43 -12.23 1.45 -9.20
C LEU A 43 -13.43 2.10 -9.92
N VAL A 44 -13.23 3.25 -10.55
CA VAL A 44 -14.26 3.95 -11.35
C VAL A 44 -14.73 3.17 -12.58
N MET A 45 -14.04 2.10 -13.00
CA MET A 45 -14.55 1.18 -14.01
C MET A 45 -15.83 0.45 -13.58
N GLY A 46 -16.04 0.32 -12.26
CA GLY A 46 -17.21 -0.35 -11.69
C GLY A 46 -17.04 -1.87 -11.57
N TYR A 47 -17.82 -2.45 -10.66
CA TYR A 47 -17.63 -3.83 -10.20
C TYR A 47 -17.75 -4.88 -11.30
N THR A 48 -18.67 -4.72 -12.26
CA THR A 48 -18.85 -5.65 -13.39
C THR A 48 -17.57 -5.76 -14.25
N ALA A 49 -16.95 -4.63 -14.56
CA ALA A 49 -15.71 -4.59 -15.33
C ALA A 49 -14.54 -5.17 -14.53
N ILE A 50 -14.47 -4.88 -13.22
CA ILE A 50 -13.45 -5.40 -12.31
C ILE A 50 -13.51 -6.93 -12.21
N GLN A 51 -14.69 -7.52 -12.06
CA GLN A 51 -14.83 -8.98 -12.01
C GLN A 51 -14.42 -9.62 -13.36
N SER A 52 -14.81 -9.00 -14.47
CA SER A 52 -14.45 -9.46 -15.82
C SER A 52 -12.93 -9.50 -16.01
N ILE A 53 -12.24 -8.42 -15.68
CA ILE A 53 -10.78 -8.33 -15.85
C ILE A 53 -10.01 -9.15 -14.80
N ALA A 54 -10.57 -9.40 -13.61
CA ALA A 54 -9.98 -10.31 -12.62
C ALA A 54 -9.99 -11.77 -13.08
N LEU A 55 -11.09 -12.23 -13.70
CA LEU A 55 -11.15 -13.54 -14.35
C LEU A 55 -10.15 -13.63 -15.50
N TRP A 56 -10.13 -12.61 -16.36
CA TRP A 56 -9.15 -12.54 -17.45
C TRP A 56 -7.70 -12.58 -16.94
N ALA A 57 -7.39 -11.84 -15.87
CA ALA A 57 -6.05 -11.79 -15.30
C ALA A 57 -5.59 -13.18 -14.83
N ARG A 58 -6.49 -13.95 -14.21
CA ARG A 58 -6.23 -15.35 -13.84
C ARG A 58 -5.94 -16.24 -15.05
N GLU A 59 -6.74 -16.13 -16.11
CA GLU A 59 -6.61 -16.96 -17.31
C GLU A 59 -5.39 -16.60 -18.16
N ASN A 60 -4.76 -15.46 -17.89
CA ASN A 60 -3.68 -14.89 -18.68
C ASN A 60 -2.39 -14.65 -17.88
N ASP A 61 -2.25 -15.28 -16.71
CA ASP A 61 -1.07 -15.21 -15.84
C ASP A 61 -0.62 -13.77 -15.52
N MET A 62 -1.59 -12.87 -15.31
CA MET A 62 -1.35 -11.44 -15.14
C MET A 62 -1.65 -10.99 -13.71
N LEU A 63 -0.73 -10.25 -13.07
CA LEU A 63 -1.04 -9.57 -11.81
C LEU A 63 -1.98 -8.38 -12.05
N LEU A 64 -2.96 -8.20 -11.18
CA LEU A 64 -3.98 -7.17 -11.30
C LEU A 64 -3.93 -6.17 -10.14
N HIS A 65 -3.46 -4.96 -10.41
CA HIS A 65 -3.44 -3.86 -9.44
C HIS A 65 -4.70 -2.99 -9.51
N LEU A 66 -5.40 -2.81 -8.39
CA LEU A 66 -6.54 -1.90 -8.29
C LEU A 66 -6.16 -0.59 -7.62
N HIS A 67 -6.28 0.50 -8.37
CA HIS A 67 -6.27 1.85 -7.82
C HIS A 67 -7.69 2.28 -7.41
N ARG A 68 -7.84 2.80 -6.18
CA ARG A 68 -9.16 3.08 -5.57
C ARG A 68 -9.77 4.43 -5.94
N ALA A 69 -9.60 4.87 -7.20
CA ALA A 69 -10.14 6.15 -7.68
C ALA A 69 -11.63 6.30 -7.33
N GLY A 70 -12.02 7.46 -6.79
CA GLY A 70 -13.40 7.74 -6.41
C GLY A 70 -13.86 7.19 -5.05
N ASN A 71 -13.12 6.28 -4.42
CA ASN A 71 -13.51 5.66 -3.13
C ASN A 71 -13.89 6.68 -2.04
N SER A 72 -13.07 7.72 -1.85
CA SER A 72 -13.28 8.69 -0.78
C SER A 72 -14.52 9.59 -0.98
N THR A 73 -15.22 9.51 -2.12
CA THR A 73 -16.52 10.19 -2.29
C THR A 73 -17.60 9.67 -1.35
N TYR A 74 -17.52 8.40 -0.94
CA TYR A 74 -18.47 7.75 -0.04
C TYR A 74 -17.81 7.04 1.16
N ALA A 75 -16.49 6.97 1.22
CA ALA A 75 -15.77 6.31 2.32
C ALA A 75 -15.10 7.27 3.32
N ARG A 76 -15.27 8.60 3.17
CA ARG A 76 -14.56 9.59 3.99
C ARG A 76 -15.31 9.97 5.27
N GLN A 77 -16.63 10.16 5.18
CA GLN A 77 -17.42 10.71 6.27
C GLN A 77 -17.95 9.58 7.15
N LYS A 78 -17.71 9.67 8.47
CA LYS A 78 -18.11 8.63 9.42
C LYS A 78 -19.63 8.44 9.53
N ASN A 79 -20.40 9.50 9.30
CA ASN A 79 -21.85 9.48 9.48
C ASN A 79 -22.64 8.90 8.29
N HIS A 80 -22.04 8.78 7.10
CA HIS A 80 -22.76 8.35 5.90
C HIS A 80 -21.84 7.76 4.83
N GLY A 81 -22.30 6.70 4.17
CA GLY A 81 -21.63 6.07 3.04
C GLY A 81 -21.23 4.63 3.34
N ILE A 82 -20.08 4.21 2.82
CA ILE A 82 -19.58 2.83 2.95
C ILE A 82 -18.14 2.92 3.45
N ASN A 83 -17.89 2.43 4.67
CA ASN A 83 -16.53 2.37 5.18
C ASN A 83 -15.66 1.48 4.28
N PHE A 84 -14.42 1.91 4.04
CA PHE A 84 -13.52 1.26 3.10
C PHE A 84 -13.25 -0.22 3.42
N ARG A 85 -13.37 -0.64 4.69
CA ARG A 85 -13.24 -2.06 5.09
C ARG A 85 -14.19 -2.99 4.33
N VAL A 86 -15.38 -2.50 3.98
CA VAL A 86 -16.37 -3.25 3.20
C VAL A 86 -15.94 -3.36 1.73
N ILE A 87 -15.39 -2.28 1.17
CA ILE A 87 -14.82 -2.27 -0.19
C ILE A 87 -13.62 -3.23 -0.28
N CYS A 88 -12.76 -3.27 0.75
CA CYS A 88 -11.67 -4.25 0.83
C CYS A 88 -12.22 -5.68 0.71
N LYS A 89 -13.32 -5.99 1.42
CA LYS A 89 -13.94 -7.31 1.33
C LYS A 89 -14.42 -7.61 -0.09
N TRP A 90 -15.19 -6.69 -0.67
CA TRP A 90 -15.73 -6.86 -2.03
C TRP A 90 -14.64 -7.00 -3.08
N MET A 91 -13.54 -6.25 -2.98
CA MET A 91 -12.47 -6.31 -3.98
C MET A 91 -11.60 -7.58 -3.82
N ARG A 92 -11.37 -8.06 -2.59
CA ARG A 92 -10.75 -9.38 -2.37
C ARG A 92 -11.63 -10.51 -2.93
N MET A 93 -12.95 -10.41 -2.78
CA MET A 93 -13.89 -11.36 -3.40
C MET A 93 -13.91 -11.26 -4.93
N SER A 94 -13.87 -10.05 -5.49
CA SER A 94 -13.81 -9.82 -6.94
C SER A 94 -12.50 -10.32 -7.57
N GLY A 95 -11.43 -10.46 -6.78
CA GLY A 95 -10.21 -11.15 -7.19
C GLY A 95 -9.10 -10.24 -7.72
N VAL A 96 -8.99 -9.00 -7.22
CA VAL A 96 -7.80 -8.15 -7.50
C VAL A 96 -6.62 -8.58 -6.64
N ASP A 97 -5.41 -8.53 -7.18
CA ASP A 97 -4.21 -8.93 -6.45
C ASP A 97 -3.71 -7.83 -5.52
N HIS A 98 -3.76 -6.57 -5.95
CA HIS A 98 -3.36 -5.42 -5.13
C HIS A 98 -4.51 -4.43 -4.95
N ILE A 99 -4.59 -3.74 -3.81
CA ILE A 99 -5.47 -2.57 -3.60
C ILE A 99 -4.80 -1.51 -2.73
N HIS A 100 -4.98 -0.23 -3.07
CA HIS A 100 -4.53 0.88 -2.22
C HIS A 100 -5.28 0.90 -0.89
N ALA A 101 -4.56 0.78 0.22
CA ALA A 101 -5.15 0.59 1.55
C ALA A 101 -4.78 1.69 2.57
N GLY A 102 -4.07 2.74 2.16
CA GLY A 102 -3.71 3.86 3.02
C GLY A 102 -2.30 3.75 3.61
N THR A 103 -1.81 4.85 4.17
CA THR A 103 -0.41 5.03 4.60
C THR A 103 -0.25 5.42 6.06
N VAL A 104 -1.34 5.80 6.74
CA VAL A 104 -1.34 6.44 8.08
C VAL A 104 -0.69 7.83 8.08
N VAL A 105 0.60 7.90 7.73
CA VAL A 105 1.45 9.10 7.86
C VAL A 105 1.60 9.91 6.58
N GLY A 106 0.92 9.51 5.51
CA GLY A 106 0.97 10.18 4.21
C GLY A 106 -0.08 11.28 4.07
N LYS A 107 -0.17 11.83 2.86
CA LYS A 107 -1.03 13.01 2.58
C LYS A 107 -2.53 12.72 2.50
N LEU A 108 -2.93 11.45 2.54
CA LEU A 108 -4.34 11.04 2.44
C LEU A 108 -4.81 10.53 3.80
N GLU A 109 -6.09 10.72 4.08
CA GLU A 109 -6.78 10.20 5.27
C GLU A 109 -6.42 8.74 5.60
N GLY A 110 -6.19 8.47 6.88
CA GLY A 110 -6.02 7.11 7.39
C GLY A 110 -5.69 7.07 8.88
N ASP A 111 -6.72 6.98 9.73
CA ASP A 111 -6.54 6.67 11.15
C ASP A 111 -5.79 5.32 11.34
N PRO A 112 -4.76 5.24 12.20
CA PRO A 112 -3.95 4.03 12.34
C PRO A 112 -4.75 2.75 12.64
N LEU A 113 -5.80 2.83 13.47
CA LEU A 113 -6.61 1.67 13.84
C LEU A 113 -7.47 1.21 12.66
N MET A 114 -8.06 2.15 11.93
CA MET A 114 -8.83 1.85 10.72
C MET A 114 -7.94 1.23 9.64
N ILE A 115 -6.75 1.78 9.41
CA ILE A 115 -5.80 1.24 8.43
C ILE A 115 -5.39 -0.18 8.80
N LYS A 116 -5.04 -0.46 10.07
CA LYS A 116 -4.72 -1.83 10.49
C LYS A 116 -5.88 -2.80 10.22
N GLY A 117 -7.12 -2.43 10.57
CA GLY A 117 -8.30 -3.23 10.24
C GLY A 117 -8.47 -3.50 8.74
N PHE A 118 -8.17 -2.53 7.86
CA PHE A 118 -8.20 -2.74 6.41
C PHE A 118 -7.14 -3.75 5.96
N TYR A 119 -5.94 -3.69 6.52
CA TYR A 119 -4.84 -4.59 6.19
C TYR A 119 -5.13 -6.02 6.65
N ASP A 120 -5.71 -6.19 7.84
CA ASP A 120 -6.09 -7.52 8.35
C ASP A 120 -7.15 -8.15 7.45
N ILE A 121 -8.17 -7.38 7.04
CA ILE A 121 -9.21 -7.84 6.11
C ILE A 121 -8.62 -8.32 4.77
N LEU A 122 -7.58 -7.66 4.27
CA LEU A 122 -6.96 -8.01 3.00
C LEU A 122 -6.02 -9.22 3.11
N ARG A 123 -5.43 -9.46 4.28
CA ARG A 123 -4.32 -10.39 4.46
C ARG A 123 -4.63 -11.62 5.29
N GLU A 124 -5.49 -11.53 6.29
CA GLU A 124 -5.71 -12.67 7.18
C GLU A 124 -6.59 -13.75 6.52
N THR A 125 -6.46 -14.98 7.01
CA THR A 125 -7.28 -16.12 6.58
C THR A 125 -8.60 -16.20 7.35
N VAL A 126 -8.61 -15.71 8.58
CA VAL A 126 -9.79 -15.59 9.45
C VAL A 126 -9.72 -14.23 10.12
N LEU A 127 -10.88 -13.63 10.35
CA LEU A 127 -11.01 -12.39 11.10
C LEU A 127 -11.77 -12.69 12.38
N ASP A 128 -11.18 -12.37 13.53
CA ASP A 128 -11.90 -12.31 14.80
C ASP A 128 -12.55 -10.93 14.99
N VAL A 129 -13.52 -10.83 15.88
CA VAL A 129 -14.08 -9.54 16.28
C VAL A 129 -13.00 -8.70 16.95
N ASN A 130 -12.73 -7.52 16.38
CA ASN A 130 -11.79 -6.52 16.91
C ASN A 130 -12.40 -5.14 16.71
N LEU A 131 -13.13 -4.67 17.74
CA LEU A 131 -13.89 -3.42 17.68
C LEU A 131 -13.01 -2.17 17.53
N PRO A 132 -11.83 -2.05 18.20
CA PRO A 132 -10.90 -0.95 17.94
C PRO A 132 -10.52 -0.82 16.46
N TYR A 133 -10.36 -1.92 15.74
CA TYR A 133 -9.99 -1.92 14.32
C TYR A 133 -11.22 -1.88 13.39
N GLY A 134 -12.43 -1.75 13.95
CA GLY A 134 -13.68 -1.74 13.20
C GLY A 134 -14.05 -3.09 12.59
N ILE A 135 -13.51 -4.20 13.11
CA ILE A 135 -13.89 -5.56 12.72
C ILE A 135 -15.05 -6.02 13.61
N PHE A 136 -16.27 -5.83 13.12
CA PHE A 136 -17.50 -6.09 13.87
C PHE A 136 -17.99 -7.54 13.82
N PHE A 137 -17.49 -8.33 12.87
CA PHE A 137 -17.96 -9.69 12.65
C PHE A 137 -16.77 -10.62 12.50
N GLU A 138 -16.86 -11.77 13.16
CA GLU A 138 -16.01 -12.91 12.86
C GLU A 138 -16.27 -13.36 11.41
N MET A 139 -15.22 -13.70 10.67
CA MET A 139 -15.36 -14.08 9.26
C MET A 139 -14.18 -14.95 8.80
N ASP A 140 -14.48 -16.15 8.33
CA ASP A 140 -13.53 -16.99 7.59
C ASP A 140 -13.46 -16.56 6.11
N TRP A 141 -12.26 -16.52 5.54
CA TRP A 141 -12.06 -16.15 4.13
C TRP A 141 -12.23 -17.30 3.14
N ALA A 142 -12.65 -18.48 3.59
CA ALA A 142 -12.88 -19.68 2.80
C ALA A 142 -11.71 -20.02 1.88
N SER A 143 -10.49 -19.83 2.38
CA SER A 143 -9.24 -20.00 1.62
C SER A 143 -9.13 -19.15 0.34
N LEU A 144 -9.93 -18.08 0.20
CA LEU A 144 -9.67 -17.07 -0.83
C LEU A 144 -8.28 -16.50 -0.61
N ARG A 145 -7.52 -16.37 -1.71
CA ARG A 145 -6.18 -15.79 -1.71
C ARG A 145 -6.19 -14.43 -1.02
N ARG A 146 -5.06 -14.11 -0.40
CA ARG A 146 -4.79 -12.81 0.24
C ARG A 146 -4.69 -11.74 -0.85
N CYS A 147 -5.11 -10.53 -0.55
CA CYS A 147 -4.95 -9.36 -1.41
C CYS A 147 -3.84 -8.47 -0.83
N MET A 148 -2.88 -8.05 -1.65
CA MET A 148 -1.74 -7.26 -1.23
C MET A 148 -2.15 -5.79 -1.02
N PRO A 149 -2.10 -5.25 0.20
CA PRO A 149 -2.34 -3.84 0.41
C PRO A 149 -1.20 -2.99 -0.20
N VAL A 150 -1.56 -1.80 -0.66
CA VAL A 150 -0.62 -0.82 -1.21
C VAL A 150 -0.70 0.48 -0.42
N ALA A 151 0.44 0.92 0.10
CA ALA A 151 0.59 2.18 0.80
C ALA A 151 1.17 3.21 -0.17
N SER A 152 0.39 4.23 -0.52
CA SER A 152 0.77 5.23 -1.52
C SER A 152 0.24 6.61 -1.17
N GLY A 153 1.05 7.63 -1.48
CA GLY A 153 0.66 9.04 -1.45
C GLY A 153 1.27 9.83 -0.31
N GLY A 154 2.18 10.76 -0.66
CA GLY A 154 2.77 11.70 0.30
C GLY A 154 3.69 11.07 1.33
N ILE A 155 4.22 9.87 1.05
CA ILE A 155 5.21 9.21 1.89
C ILE A 155 6.64 9.40 1.36
N HIS A 156 7.62 9.39 2.26
CA HIS A 156 9.05 9.46 1.94
C HIS A 156 9.87 8.51 2.83
N CYS A 157 11.12 8.21 2.45
CA CYS A 157 11.97 7.22 3.16
C CYS A 157 12.24 7.56 4.65
N GLY A 158 12.13 8.83 5.06
CA GLY A 158 12.26 9.22 6.47
C GLY A 158 11.20 8.58 7.38
N GLN A 159 10.04 8.26 6.82
CA GLN A 159 8.91 7.65 7.54
C GLN A 159 8.98 6.12 7.56
N MET A 160 10.06 5.49 7.07
CA MET A 160 10.13 4.05 6.89
C MET A 160 9.84 3.27 8.17
N HIS A 161 10.35 3.73 9.32
CA HIS A 161 10.10 3.12 10.62
C HIS A 161 8.60 3.05 10.99
N GLN A 162 7.84 4.12 10.69
CA GLN A 162 6.39 4.17 10.91
C GLN A 162 5.66 3.24 9.93
N LEU A 163 6.06 3.23 8.66
CA LEU A 163 5.45 2.37 7.64
C LEU A 163 5.64 0.89 7.97
N ILE A 164 6.85 0.48 8.37
CA ILE A 164 7.10 -0.93 8.77
C ILE A 164 6.29 -1.30 10.01
N HIS A 165 6.18 -0.39 10.99
CA HIS A 165 5.41 -0.64 12.21
C HIS A 165 3.92 -0.82 11.92
N TYR A 166 3.32 0.11 11.18
CA TYR A 166 1.87 0.10 10.96
C TYR A 166 1.44 -0.95 9.94
N LEU A 167 2.28 -1.23 8.93
CA LEU A 167 1.84 -1.91 7.70
C LEU A 167 2.44 -3.31 7.54
N GLY A 168 3.54 -3.63 8.25
CA GLY A 168 4.18 -4.96 8.20
C GLY A 168 4.91 -5.25 6.89
N ASP A 169 5.11 -6.55 6.58
CA ASP A 169 5.93 -7.01 5.46
C ASP A 169 5.16 -7.15 4.13
N ASP A 170 3.99 -7.77 4.17
CA ASP A 170 3.15 -7.97 2.98
C ASP A 170 2.41 -6.68 2.62
N VAL A 171 3.14 -5.73 2.03
CA VAL A 171 2.65 -4.44 1.54
C VAL A 171 3.53 -3.92 0.39
N VAL A 172 2.93 -3.23 -0.58
CA VAL A 172 3.69 -2.42 -1.55
C VAL A 172 3.77 -0.97 -1.07
N LEU A 173 4.97 -0.47 -0.77
CA LEU A 173 5.21 0.94 -0.46
C LEU A 173 5.54 1.74 -1.74
N GLN A 174 4.71 2.72 -2.08
CA GLN A 174 4.85 3.51 -3.32
C GLN A 174 5.31 4.95 -3.06
N PHE A 175 6.52 5.25 -3.51
CA PHE A 175 7.15 6.56 -3.39
C PHE A 175 7.16 7.26 -4.75
N GLY A 176 6.06 7.92 -5.13
CA GLY A 176 6.00 8.71 -6.37
C GLY A 176 6.90 9.96 -6.29
N GLY A 177 6.40 11.00 -5.62
CA GLY A 177 7.17 12.22 -5.35
C GLY A 177 8.45 11.94 -4.55
N GLY A 178 8.41 11.02 -3.58
CA GLY A 178 9.58 10.60 -2.80
C GLY A 178 10.66 9.83 -3.57
N THR A 179 10.46 9.55 -4.86
CA THR A 179 11.51 9.01 -5.76
C THR A 179 11.88 10.05 -6.83
N ILE A 180 10.89 10.53 -7.58
CA ILE A 180 11.13 11.40 -8.74
C ILE A 180 11.58 12.80 -8.32
N GLY A 181 11.14 13.26 -7.14
CA GLY A 181 11.52 14.56 -6.58
C GLY A 181 12.90 14.58 -5.91
N HIS A 182 13.67 13.49 -5.97
CA HIS A 182 15.02 13.47 -5.43
C HIS A 182 15.94 14.38 -6.27
N PRO A 183 16.71 15.30 -5.65
CA PRO A 183 17.46 16.34 -6.36
C PRO A 183 18.61 15.76 -7.21
N ASP A 184 19.19 14.63 -6.79
CA ASP A 184 20.22 13.91 -7.55
C ASP A 184 19.64 12.96 -8.62
N GLY A 185 18.35 13.07 -8.93
CA GLY A 185 17.67 12.32 -9.98
C GLY A 185 16.99 11.02 -9.54
N ILE A 186 16.23 10.42 -10.47
CA ILE A 186 15.29 9.31 -10.20
C ILE A 186 15.99 8.05 -9.67
N GLN A 187 17.18 7.73 -10.20
CA GLN A 187 17.93 6.55 -9.73
C GLN A 187 18.39 6.70 -8.28
N ALA A 188 18.81 7.91 -7.88
CA ALA A 188 19.19 8.22 -6.51
C ALA A 188 17.99 8.09 -5.58
N GLY A 189 16.83 8.66 -5.95
CA GLY A 189 15.59 8.51 -5.18
C GLY A 189 15.16 7.05 -5.00
N ALA A 190 15.28 6.23 -6.05
CA ALA A 190 14.95 4.81 -5.96
C ALA A 190 15.92 4.05 -5.04
N THR A 191 17.22 4.40 -5.11
CA THR A 191 18.27 3.85 -4.24
C THR A 191 18.02 4.21 -2.78
N ALA A 192 17.70 5.48 -2.49
CA ALA A 192 17.40 5.97 -1.15
C ALA A 192 16.25 5.20 -0.50
N ASN A 193 15.11 5.07 -1.20
CA ASN A 193 13.95 4.35 -0.68
C ASN A 193 14.26 2.87 -0.41
N ARG A 194 15.03 2.21 -1.29
CA ARG A 194 15.40 0.79 -1.10
C ARG A 194 16.35 0.59 0.07
N VAL A 195 17.40 1.40 0.19
CA VAL A 195 18.35 1.32 1.30
C VAL A 195 17.66 1.57 2.65
N ALA A 196 16.75 2.55 2.71
CA ALA A 196 15.97 2.82 3.91
C ALA A 196 15.10 1.61 4.32
N LEU A 197 14.42 0.97 3.35
CA LEU A 197 13.58 -0.20 3.59
C LEU A 197 14.41 -1.38 4.12
N GLU A 198 15.46 -1.76 3.39
CA GLU A 198 16.29 -2.92 3.73
C GLU A 198 16.98 -2.74 5.10
N SER A 199 17.46 -1.53 5.40
CA SER A 199 18.09 -1.22 6.70
C SER A 199 17.09 -1.30 7.84
N MET A 200 15.86 -0.80 7.64
CA MET A 200 14.80 -0.85 8.65
C MET A 200 14.35 -2.28 8.94
N VAL A 201 14.16 -3.09 7.90
CA VAL A 201 13.77 -4.50 8.04
C VAL A 201 14.88 -5.32 8.71
N LEU A 202 16.15 -5.08 8.37
CA LEU A 202 17.28 -5.72 9.04
C LEU A 202 17.30 -5.40 10.53
N ALA A 203 17.26 -4.11 10.90
CA ALA A 203 17.28 -3.69 12.30
C ALA A 203 16.07 -4.22 13.09
N ARG A 204 14.88 -4.25 12.50
CA ARG A 204 13.70 -4.89 13.10
C ARG A 204 13.97 -6.36 13.40
N ASN A 205 14.49 -7.10 12.44
CA ASN A 205 14.74 -8.53 12.59
C ASN A 205 15.86 -8.82 13.60
N GLU A 206 16.77 -7.87 13.83
CA GLU A 206 17.78 -7.90 14.90
C GLU A 206 17.22 -7.50 16.28
N GLY A 207 15.94 -7.13 16.38
CA GLY A 207 15.26 -6.83 17.64
C GLY A 207 15.33 -5.36 18.07
N ALA A 208 15.67 -4.43 17.16
CA ALA A 208 15.63 -3.01 17.48
C ALA A 208 14.20 -2.54 17.77
N GLU A 209 14.03 -1.63 18.74
CA GLU A 209 12.77 -0.93 19.02
C GLU A 209 12.50 0.17 17.98
N TYR A 210 12.44 -0.22 16.70
CA TYR A 210 12.52 0.68 15.56
C TYR A 210 11.38 1.69 15.44
N PHE A 211 10.22 1.45 16.05
CA PHE A 211 9.10 2.41 16.03
C PHE A 211 9.31 3.59 16.98
N ASN A 212 10.20 3.45 17.97
CA ASN A 212 10.56 4.54 18.85
C ASN A 212 11.19 5.70 18.05
N GLU A 213 10.77 6.94 18.37
CA GLU A 213 11.15 8.16 17.63
C GLU A 213 12.66 8.49 17.69
N GLN A 214 13.39 7.92 18.65
CA GLN A 214 14.84 8.05 18.71
C GLN A 214 15.54 6.97 17.89
N VAL A 215 15.04 5.73 17.92
CA VAL A 215 15.68 4.55 17.29
C VAL A 215 15.43 4.50 15.78
N GLY A 216 14.19 4.61 15.33
CA GLY A 216 13.83 4.50 13.91
C GLY A 216 14.58 5.50 13.02
N PRO A 217 14.52 6.81 13.31
CA PRO A 217 15.30 7.81 12.60
C PRO A 217 16.82 7.59 12.71
N GLN A 218 17.32 7.02 13.81
CA GLN A 218 18.75 6.75 13.97
C GLN A 218 19.22 5.62 13.05
N ILE A 219 18.44 4.54 12.90
CA ILE A 219 18.72 3.46 11.93
C ILE A 219 18.89 4.05 10.51
N LEU A 220 18.00 4.96 10.11
CA LEU A 220 18.07 5.61 8.80
C LEU A 220 19.30 6.52 8.67
N ARG A 221 19.64 7.31 9.70
CA ARG A 221 20.85 8.14 9.72
C ARG A 221 22.12 7.30 9.66
N ASP A 222 22.15 6.15 10.31
CA ASP A 222 23.31 5.25 10.27
C ASP A 222 23.50 4.65 8.88
N ALA A 223 22.42 4.21 8.22
CA ALA A 223 22.48 3.77 6.82
C ALA A 223 22.90 4.90 5.85
N ALA A 224 22.46 6.13 6.12
CA ALA A 224 22.78 7.30 5.30
C ALA A 224 24.28 7.65 5.29
N LYS A 225 25.03 7.33 6.36
CA LYS A 225 26.49 7.56 6.44
C LYS A 225 27.26 6.90 5.28
N SER A 226 26.76 5.77 4.78
CA SER A 226 27.34 5.04 3.64
C SER A 226 26.49 5.13 2.36
N CYS A 227 25.44 5.95 2.33
CA CYS A 227 24.54 6.08 1.19
C CYS A 227 24.17 7.55 0.96
N GLY A 228 24.92 8.23 0.09
CA GLY A 228 24.68 9.63 -0.29
C GLY A 228 23.24 9.92 -0.74
N PRO A 229 22.62 9.11 -1.62
CA PRO A 229 21.21 9.28 -1.97
C PRO A 229 20.26 9.25 -0.76
N LEU A 230 20.47 8.35 0.20
CA LEU A 230 19.64 8.33 1.40
C LEU A 230 19.87 9.58 2.26
N GLN A 231 21.12 10.01 2.45
CA GLN A 231 21.44 11.24 3.17
C GLN A 231 20.70 12.45 2.58
N THR A 232 20.81 12.65 1.26
CA THR A 232 20.13 13.75 0.56
C THR A 232 18.61 13.69 0.73
N ALA A 233 18.01 12.51 0.59
CA ALA A 233 16.57 12.32 0.74
C ALA A 233 16.08 12.63 2.17
N LEU A 234 16.84 12.22 3.19
CA LEU A 234 16.53 12.51 4.59
C LEU A 234 16.63 14.02 4.85
N ASP A 235 17.68 14.68 4.39
CA ASP A 235 17.86 16.13 4.57
C ASP A 235 16.74 16.94 3.91
N LEU A 236 16.28 16.50 2.74
CA LEU A 236 15.24 17.18 1.97
C LEU A 236 13.85 17.09 2.61
N TRP A 237 13.47 15.92 3.14
CA TRP A 237 12.09 15.66 3.55
C TRP A 237 11.89 15.43 5.05
N LYS A 238 12.93 15.52 5.89
CA LYS A 238 12.85 15.27 7.34
C LYS A 238 11.75 16.02 8.09
N ASP A 239 11.42 17.24 7.66
CA ASP A 239 10.46 18.11 8.33
C ASP A 239 9.05 18.02 7.69
N ILE A 240 8.86 17.15 6.70
CA ILE A 240 7.57 16.99 6.01
C ILE A 240 6.71 15.97 6.74
N THR A 241 5.62 16.43 7.35
CA THR A 241 4.60 15.59 7.97
C THR A 241 3.20 16.05 7.54
N PHE A 242 2.23 15.13 7.63
CA PHE A 242 0.82 15.41 7.33
C PHE A 242 -0.02 15.08 8.56
N ASP A 243 -0.01 15.98 9.55
CA ASP A 243 -0.76 15.80 10.80
C ASP A 243 -2.06 16.62 10.77
N TYR A 244 -3.17 15.92 10.51
CA TYR A 244 -4.51 16.49 10.43
C TYR A 244 -5.49 15.56 11.15
N THR A 245 -6.52 16.15 11.77
CA THR A 245 -7.59 15.37 12.41
C THR A 245 -8.26 14.44 11.40
N SER A 246 -8.27 13.14 11.72
CA SER A 246 -8.97 12.11 10.94
C SER A 246 -10.49 12.25 11.02
N THR A 247 -11.17 11.94 9.93
CA THR A 247 -12.63 11.90 9.83
C THR A 247 -13.20 10.50 9.98
N ASP A 248 -12.50 9.45 9.53
CA ASP A 248 -12.89 8.05 9.71
C ASP A 248 -12.11 7.47 10.90
N THR A 249 -12.72 7.55 12.09
CA THR A 249 -12.09 7.15 13.36
C THR A 249 -12.86 6.02 14.04
N ALA A 250 -12.18 5.24 14.88
CA ALA A 250 -12.81 4.20 15.70
C ALA A 250 -13.93 4.75 16.62
N ASP A 251 -14.87 3.88 17.00
CA ASP A 251 -15.88 4.16 18.04
C ASP A 251 -15.55 3.49 19.38
N PHE A 252 -14.59 2.57 19.38
CA PHE A 252 -14.20 1.76 20.53
C PHE A 252 -12.71 1.92 20.80
N ALA A 253 -12.34 2.10 22.07
CA ALA A 253 -10.96 2.07 22.52
C ALA A 253 -10.69 0.76 23.26
N GLU A 254 -9.48 0.23 23.12
CA GLU A 254 -9.03 -0.88 23.97
C GLU A 254 -8.76 -0.33 25.37
N THR A 255 -9.53 -0.78 26.36
CA THR A 255 -9.28 -0.43 27.76
C THR A 255 -8.38 -1.52 28.33
N PRO A 256 -7.14 -1.22 28.78
CA PRO A 256 -6.30 -2.21 29.43
C PRO A 256 -7.05 -2.74 30.66
N THR A 257 -7.40 -4.02 30.68
CA THR A 257 -7.82 -4.66 31.92
C THR A 257 -6.60 -4.72 32.83
N ALA A 258 -6.66 -3.97 33.93
CA ALA A 258 -5.70 -4.11 35.02
C ALA A 258 -5.81 -5.55 35.56
N ASN A 259 -4.84 -6.39 35.22
CA ASN A 259 -4.60 -7.66 35.88
C ASN A 259 -3.62 -7.45 37.03
#